data_AF-A0A3M1SY05-F1
#
_entry.id   AF-A0A3M1SY05-F1
#
_cell.length_a   1.000
_cell.length_b   1.000
_cell.length_c   1.000
_cell.angle_alpha   90.00
_cell.angle_beta   90.00
_cell.angle_gamma   90.00
#
_symmetry.space_group_name_H-M   'P 1'
#
loop_
_entity.id
_entity.type
_entity.pdbx_description
1 polymer ?
#
loop_
_entity_poly.entity_id
_entity_poly.type
_entity_poly.pdbx_seq_one_letter_code
_entity_poly.pdbx_strand_id
1 'polypeptide(L)'
;MLHRPHQRPGPLPAPRLLCAHPRGGQDRHPRAAARRRSLAHRGRAAWTPFGGPQTGAHFHLPAGHFPDGDARDRFGGLPGRTPSLVSRPGALRGGGERRVNELALLAGLLALVVATAVGTVQARNLYAATILLGIYSLLMALTWTLLHAVDVAFTEASVGAGVSTILLFAALVRIGGRETENQSNLHLPALLLVLLLGGLLAYGLEDAPAFGDPDAPVHRRAAAFYTSLESYHLSHSKNLATPVLASYRGYDTLFETAVIFTAGLAMILLLRKESAGSPAEAEEIAEDPPAAEPDAVDPGRSARLLGRPGGAPRDLGRHPVLSKVCKTVVPFVVVFGLYVITHGELGPGGGFQGGVIIAAAFVLVALVFGLPRARQFLPRAWSDALAGVGVLVYAGVGLTTMALGGTYLEYARLALDPEHPAGGQTLGMTLVEMGVGVTVAAVMATIFSEMVED
;
A
#
# COMPACT_ATOMS: atom_id res chain seq x y z
N MET A 1 -43.03 10.09 -61.07
CA MET A 1 -43.51 11.44 -61.49
C MET A 1 -44.34 12.02 -60.34
N LEU A 2 -44.19 13.33 -60.05
CA LEU A 2 -45.20 14.31 -59.55
C LEU A 2 -46.26 13.91 -58.47
N HIS A 3 -46.63 14.70 -57.45
CA HIS A 3 -46.06 15.93 -56.83
C HIS A 3 -46.85 16.35 -55.54
N ARG A 4 -46.20 16.54 -54.37
CA ARG A 4 -46.55 17.49 -53.25
C ARG A 4 -47.94 17.37 -52.53
N PRO A 5 -48.26 18.17 -51.46
CA PRO A 5 -47.55 18.33 -50.17
C PRO A 5 -48.49 18.46 -48.91
N HIS A 6 -47.94 18.53 -47.68
CA HIS A 6 -48.32 19.40 -46.52
C HIS A 6 -47.58 18.88 -45.24
N GLN A 7 -46.59 19.59 -44.69
CA GLN A 7 -46.62 20.63 -43.64
C GLN A 7 -46.65 20.13 -42.17
N ARG A 8 -45.81 20.75 -41.32
CA ARG A 8 -45.56 20.42 -39.90
C ARG A 8 -46.41 21.27 -38.94
N PRO A 9 -46.59 20.80 -37.69
CA PRO A 9 -46.12 21.51 -36.49
C PRO A 9 -45.14 20.62 -35.67
N GLY A 10 -44.35 21.04 -34.68
CA GLY A 10 -44.37 22.21 -33.80
C GLY A 10 -44.32 21.70 -32.34
N PRO A 11 -43.31 22.04 -31.50
CA PRO A 11 -43.11 21.38 -30.20
C PRO A 11 -44.04 21.90 -29.08
N LEU A 12 -44.37 21.01 -28.14
CA LEU A 12 -45.24 21.31 -26.99
C LEU A 12 -44.48 21.98 -25.81
N PRO A 13 -45.13 22.85 -25.01
CA PRO A 13 -44.49 23.64 -23.95
C PRO A 13 -44.57 23.03 -22.54
N ALA A 14 -43.74 23.55 -21.63
CA ALA A 14 -43.69 23.17 -20.20
C ALA A 14 -44.82 23.81 -19.35
N PRO A 15 -45.24 23.19 -18.22
CA PRO A 15 -46.25 23.74 -17.32
C PRO A 15 -45.68 24.78 -16.33
N ARG A 16 -46.49 25.81 -16.03
CA ARG A 16 -46.23 26.84 -15.00
C ARG A 16 -46.98 26.56 -13.70
N LEU A 17 -46.47 27.11 -12.58
CA LEU A 17 -47.17 27.18 -11.29
C LEU A 17 -48.49 27.99 -11.37
N LEU A 18 -49.40 27.70 -10.45
CA LEU A 18 -50.43 28.63 -9.99
C LEU A 18 -50.80 28.37 -8.52
N CYS A 19 -50.70 29.41 -7.69
CA CYS A 19 -51.13 29.40 -6.29
C CYS A 19 -52.57 29.92 -6.15
N ALA A 20 -53.29 29.51 -5.11
CA ALA A 20 -54.47 30.23 -4.61
C ALA A 20 -54.63 30.09 -3.08
N HIS A 21 -54.64 31.24 -2.41
CA HIS A 21 -55.11 31.46 -1.02
C HIS A 21 -56.60 31.91 -1.09
N PRO A 22 -57.42 32.05 0.00
CA PRO A 22 -57.16 33.09 1.03
C PRO A 22 -57.87 32.99 2.43
N ARG A 23 -57.56 33.95 3.34
CA ARG A 23 -58.32 34.45 4.54
C ARG A 23 -58.49 33.48 5.74
N GLY A 24 -58.39 33.86 7.03
CA GLY A 24 -58.12 35.14 7.75
C GLY A 24 -59.01 35.26 9.03
N GLY A 25 -58.67 35.89 10.16
CA GLY A 25 -57.48 36.64 10.65
C GLY A 25 -57.76 37.33 12.03
N GLN A 26 -56.80 38.09 12.60
CA GLN A 26 -56.87 38.88 13.88
C GLN A 26 -56.91 38.03 15.20
N ASP A 27 -56.41 38.47 16.39
CA ASP A 27 -56.01 39.82 16.85
C ASP A 27 -54.97 39.83 18.03
N ARG A 28 -54.20 40.94 18.15
CA ARG A 28 -53.52 41.57 19.34
C ARG A 28 -52.40 40.91 20.20
N HIS A 29 -51.40 41.76 20.50
CA HIS A 29 -50.30 41.68 21.49
C HIS A 29 -50.64 42.49 22.79
N PRO A 30 -49.95 42.30 23.95
CA PRO A 30 -48.86 43.24 24.33
C PRO A 30 -47.72 42.77 25.30
N ARG A 31 -46.48 43.21 24.96
CA ARG A 31 -45.42 43.86 25.80
C ARG A 31 -44.69 43.22 27.02
N ALA A 32 -43.35 43.34 26.95
CA ALA A 32 -42.34 43.65 28.02
C ALA A 32 -42.02 42.58 29.10
N ALA A 33 -40.84 42.52 29.75
CA ALA A 33 -39.62 43.36 29.80
C ALA A 33 -38.36 42.45 29.96
N ALA A 34 -37.25 42.62 29.23
CA ALA A 34 -36.13 43.55 29.50
C ALA A 34 -35.49 43.50 30.92
N ARG A 35 -34.30 42.87 31.04
CA ARG A 35 -33.24 43.29 31.98
C ARG A 35 -31.84 43.03 31.40
N ARG A 36 -31.10 44.12 31.10
CA ARG A 36 -29.65 44.10 30.85
C ARG A 36 -28.90 44.13 32.18
N ARG A 37 -27.73 43.49 32.24
CA ARG A 37 -26.54 44.03 32.94
C ARG A 37 -25.28 43.45 32.29
N SER A 38 -24.42 44.34 31.81
CA SER A 38 -23.05 44.04 31.40
C SER A 38 -22.11 44.18 32.58
N LEU A 39 -21.01 43.43 32.60
CA LEU A 39 -19.65 43.97 32.80
C LEU A 39 -18.62 42.86 32.57
N ALA A 40 -17.50 43.24 31.95
CA ALA A 40 -16.40 42.34 31.67
C ALA A 40 -15.32 42.44 32.76
N HIS A 41 -14.72 41.31 33.15
CA HIS A 41 -13.25 41.18 33.20
C HIS A 41 -12.79 39.76 33.60
N ARG A 42 -11.73 39.30 32.93
CA ARG A 42 -10.61 38.46 33.41
C ARG A 42 -10.90 37.25 34.32
N GLY A 43 -10.51 36.07 33.85
CA GLY A 43 -10.17 34.94 34.74
C GLY A 43 -9.87 33.66 33.95
N ARG A 44 -8.62 33.19 33.97
CA ARG A 44 -8.27 31.87 33.44
C ARG A 44 -8.79 30.81 34.42
N ALA A 45 -9.41 29.75 33.93
CA ALA A 45 -9.71 28.55 34.72
C ALA A 45 -9.33 27.30 33.91
N ALA A 46 -8.54 26.42 34.52
CA ALA A 46 -8.04 25.22 33.87
C ALA A 46 -9.13 24.16 33.72
N TRP A 47 -9.04 23.38 32.64
CA TRP A 47 -9.79 22.13 32.50
C TRP A 47 -9.12 21.03 33.32
N THR A 48 -9.82 20.48 34.31
CA THR A 48 -9.45 19.22 34.97
C THR A 48 -10.41 18.11 34.54
N PRO A 49 -9.92 17.02 33.92
CA PRO A 49 -10.76 15.87 33.60
C PRO A 49 -11.03 15.00 34.84
N PHE A 50 -12.14 14.27 34.80
CA PHE A 50 -12.65 13.41 35.87
C PHE A 50 -11.70 12.25 36.23
N GLY A 51 -11.65 11.91 37.52
CA GLY A 51 -10.97 10.71 38.02
C GLY A 51 -11.88 9.48 38.08
N GLY A 52 -11.36 8.34 37.63
CA GLY A 52 -11.91 6.99 37.74
C GLY A 52 -10.75 5.98 37.66
N PRO A 53 -10.83 4.81 38.31
CA PRO A 53 -9.63 4.14 38.84
C PRO A 53 -8.77 3.44 37.79
N GLN A 54 -7.44 3.62 37.90
CA GLN A 54 -6.46 2.86 37.15
C GLN A 54 -6.27 1.47 37.75
N THR A 55 -6.68 0.42 37.05
CA THR A 55 -6.19 -0.95 37.30
C THR A 55 -4.85 -1.13 36.61
N GLY A 56 -3.76 -0.81 37.31
CA GLY A 56 -2.40 -0.99 36.80
C GLY A 56 -1.99 -2.46 36.74
N ALA A 57 -1.82 -3.00 35.54
CA ALA A 57 -1.10 -4.25 35.35
C ALA A 57 0.40 -3.98 35.53
N HIS A 58 0.94 -4.32 36.71
CA HIS A 58 2.35 -4.12 37.02
C HIS A 58 3.24 -5.07 36.19
N PHE A 59 4.02 -4.51 35.26
CA PHE A 59 5.17 -5.20 34.67
C PHE A 59 6.26 -5.38 35.74
N HIS A 60 6.37 -6.58 36.30
CA HIS A 60 7.49 -6.95 37.16
C HIS A 60 8.74 -7.21 36.31
N LEU A 61 9.51 -6.15 36.05
CA LEU A 61 10.94 -6.31 35.76
C LEU A 61 11.62 -6.87 37.02
N PRO A 62 12.41 -7.96 36.93
CA PRO A 62 13.22 -8.40 38.07
C PRO A 62 14.24 -7.31 38.40
N ALA A 63 14.39 -7.00 39.69
CA ALA A 63 15.23 -5.91 40.16
C ALA A 63 16.73 -6.24 40.02
N GLY A 64 17.26 -6.07 38.82
CA GLY A 64 18.70 -6.01 38.56
C GLY A 64 19.30 -4.80 39.27
N HIS A 65 20.21 -5.06 40.21
CA HIS A 65 20.96 -4.03 40.91
C HIS A 65 21.91 -3.36 39.91
N PHE A 66 21.59 -2.16 39.40
CA PHE A 66 22.51 -1.36 38.60
C PHE A 66 23.60 -0.80 39.53
N PRO A 67 24.89 -1.17 39.35
CA PRO A 67 25.96 -0.60 40.15
C PRO A 67 26.43 0.71 39.51
N ASP A 68 26.13 1.83 40.16
CA ASP A 68 26.90 3.06 39.95
C ASP A 68 28.35 2.81 40.43
N GLY A 69 29.30 2.66 39.51
CA GLY A 69 30.70 2.43 39.88
C GLY A 69 31.65 2.10 38.73
N ASP A 70 32.53 3.05 38.42
CA ASP A 70 33.82 2.95 37.69
C ASP A 70 34.20 1.59 37.07
N ALA A 71 33.78 1.38 35.81
CA ALA A 71 34.17 0.21 35.01
C ALA A 71 35.51 0.38 34.29
N ARG A 72 36.55 0.93 34.97
CA ARG A 72 37.90 1.11 34.39
C ARG A 72 38.98 0.16 34.92
N ASP A 73 38.84 -0.38 36.14
CA ASP A 73 39.93 -1.10 36.84
C ASP A 73 39.70 -2.62 37.03
N ARG A 74 38.99 -3.31 36.12
CA ARG A 74 38.76 -4.77 36.19
C ARG A 74 39.22 -5.61 34.99
N PHE A 75 40.25 -5.16 34.26
CA PHE A 75 40.93 -5.99 33.25
C PHE A 75 42.46 -5.94 33.38
N GLY A 76 42.97 -6.34 34.55
CA GLY A 76 44.37 -6.68 34.72
C GLY A 76 44.64 -8.16 34.38
N GLY A 77 45.47 -8.44 33.37
CA GLY A 77 46.11 -9.76 33.24
C GLY A 77 45.86 -10.59 31.96
N LEU A 78 46.00 -10.02 30.76
CA LEU A 78 46.30 -10.81 29.54
C LEU A 78 47.40 -10.13 28.71
N PRO A 79 48.52 -10.79 28.40
CA PRO A 79 49.64 -10.17 27.70
C PRO A 79 49.47 -10.15 26.18
N GLY A 80 49.45 -8.94 25.61
CA GLY A 80 50.14 -8.65 24.34
C GLY A 80 49.58 -9.22 23.03
N ARG A 81 48.51 -8.60 22.51
CA ARG A 81 48.40 -8.25 21.07
C ARG A 81 47.21 -7.32 20.82
N THR A 82 47.39 -6.03 21.12
CA THR A 82 46.54 -4.98 20.54
C THR A 82 46.83 -4.89 19.05
N PRO A 83 45.84 -5.07 18.14
CA PRO A 83 46.01 -4.63 16.78
C PRO A 83 46.02 -3.10 16.80
N SER A 84 47.22 -2.51 16.72
CA SER A 84 47.33 -1.08 16.50
C SER A 84 46.64 -0.75 15.19
N LEU A 85 45.52 -0.02 15.28
CA LEU A 85 44.89 0.64 14.14
C LEU A 85 45.85 1.72 13.65
N VAL A 86 46.84 1.29 12.86
CA VAL A 86 47.70 2.17 12.07
C VAL A 86 46.78 2.85 11.05
N SER A 87 46.29 4.01 11.43
CA SER A 87 45.50 4.91 10.59
C SER A 87 46.31 5.29 9.36
N ARG A 88 46.10 4.56 8.26
CA ARG A 88 46.76 4.80 6.97
C ARG A 88 46.57 6.29 6.59
N PRO A 89 47.65 7.08 6.40
CA PRO A 89 47.55 8.53 6.14
C PRO A 89 46.88 8.96 4.81
N GLY A 90 46.19 8.06 4.11
CA GLY A 90 45.39 8.35 2.92
C GLY A 90 43.87 8.23 3.11
N ALA A 91 43.38 7.65 4.21
CA ALA A 91 41.96 7.35 4.39
C ALA A 91 41.05 8.58 4.61
N LEU A 92 41.61 9.69 5.11
CA LEU A 92 40.85 10.89 5.48
C LEU A 92 40.59 11.87 4.32
N ARG A 93 41.38 11.81 3.22
CA ARG A 93 41.15 12.70 2.06
C ARG A 93 39.92 12.31 1.25
N GLY A 94 39.64 11.02 1.10
CA GLY A 94 38.49 10.52 0.35
C GLY A 94 37.14 10.63 1.07
N GLY A 95 37.12 10.89 2.39
CA GLY A 95 35.88 10.99 3.16
C GLY A 95 35.06 12.25 2.86
N GLY A 96 35.74 13.38 2.61
CA GLY A 96 35.08 14.64 2.24
C GLY A 96 34.47 14.57 0.83
N GLU A 97 35.27 14.18 -0.15
CA GLU A 97 34.82 14.07 -1.55
C GLU A 97 33.68 13.06 -1.73
N ARG A 98 33.72 11.91 -1.03
CA ARG A 98 32.61 10.93 -1.06
C ARG A 98 31.31 11.53 -0.51
N ARG A 99 31.35 12.17 0.66
CA ARG A 99 30.16 12.82 1.24
C ARG A 99 29.60 13.94 0.36
N VAL A 100 30.47 14.74 -0.27
CA VAL A 100 30.03 15.79 -1.21
C VAL A 100 29.35 15.18 -2.43
N ASN A 101 29.89 14.09 -2.98
CA ASN A 101 29.28 13.38 -4.11
C ASN A 101 27.95 12.70 -3.74
N GLU A 102 27.86 12.10 -2.54
CA GLU A 102 26.62 11.49 -2.02
C GLU A 102 25.53 12.54 -1.81
N LEU A 103 25.85 13.70 -1.20
CA LEU A 103 24.91 14.80 -1.00
C LEU A 103 24.47 15.44 -2.33
N ALA A 104 25.39 15.62 -3.28
CA ALA A 104 25.07 16.14 -4.62
C ALA A 104 24.16 15.16 -5.40
N LEU A 105 24.41 13.86 -5.30
CA LEU A 105 23.56 12.82 -5.90
C LEU A 105 22.17 12.78 -5.25
N LEU A 106 22.10 12.85 -3.92
CA LEU A 106 20.83 12.90 -3.18
C LEU A 106 20.00 14.13 -3.55
N ALA A 107 20.63 15.32 -3.59
CA ALA A 107 19.98 16.55 -4.02
C ALA A 107 19.51 16.47 -5.49
N GLY A 108 20.30 15.84 -6.37
CA GLY A 108 19.93 15.58 -7.76
C GLY A 108 18.72 14.65 -7.89
N LEU A 109 18.67 13.55 -7.14
CA LEU A 109 17.51 12.66 -7.10
C LEU A 109 16.27 13.37 -6.55
N LEU A 110 16.39 14.11 -5.44
CA LEU A 110 15.27 14.87 -4.88
C LEU A 110 14.74 15.94 -5.85
N ALA A 111 15.62 16.61 -6.60
CA ALA A 111 15.22 17.54 -7.65
C ALA A 111 14.45 16.82 -8.79
N LEU A 112 14.87 15.61 -9.17
CA LEU A 112 14.14 14.78 -10.16
C LEU A 112 12.78 14.29 -9.61
N VAL A 113 12.69 13.91 -8.33
CA VAL A 113 11.46 13.54 -7.64
C VAL A 113 10.46 14.71 -7.63
N VAL A 114 10.92 15.94 -7.34
CA VAL A 114 10.08 17.14 -7.43
C VAL A 114 9.67 17.41 -8.88
N ALA A 115 10.58 17.28 -9.84
CA ALA A 115 10.29 17.49 -11.26
C ALA A 115 9.26 16.48 -11.81
N THR A 116 9.32 15.20 -11.43
CA THR A 116 8.33 14.20 -11.83
C THR A 116 6.99 14.42 -11.14
N ALA A 117 6.97 14.78 -9.84
CA ALA A 117 5.73 15.13 -9.15
C ALA A 117 5.02 16.33 -9.81
N VAL A 118 5.76 17.40 -10.11
CA VAL A 118 5.26 18.58 -10.83
C VAL A 118 4.81 18.22 -12.25
N GLY A 119 5.53 17.33 -12.94
CA GLY A 119 5.14 16.81 -14.25
C GLY A 119 3.84 16.01 -14.21
N THR A 120 3.66 15.13 -13.22
CA THR A 120 2.44 14.33 -13.03
C THR A 120 1.21 15.22 -12.85
N VAL A 121 1.30 16.28 -12.05
CA VAL A 121 0.20 17.24 -11.84
C VAL A 121 -0.15 18.04 -13.10
N GLN A 122 0.81 18.25 -14.01
CA GLN A 122 0.58 18.94 -15.29
C GLN A 122 0.14 18.00 -16.44
N ALA A 123 0.20 16.68 -16.24
CA ALA A 123 0.01 15.69 -17.29
C ALA A 123 -1.48 15.40 -17.57
N ARG A 124 -2.08 16.13 -18.53
CA ARG A 124 -3.45 15.90 -19.03
C ARG A 124 -3.71 14.50 -19.64
N ASN A 125 -2.64 13.78 -19.98
CA ASN A 125 -2.71 12.39 -20.43
C ASN A 125 -2.45 11.49 -19.23
N LEU A 126 -3.47 10.77 -18.79
CA LEU A 126 -3.42 9.96 -17.58
C LEU A 126 -2.43 8.80 -17.71
N TYR A 127 -2.22 8.26 -18.92
CA TYR A 127 -1.14 7.28 -19.15
C TYR A 127 0.25 7.89 -18.91
N ALA A 128 0.47 9.14 -19.30
CA ALA A 128 1.73 9.84 -19.03
C ALA A 128 1.88 10.16 -17.54
N ALA A 129 0.80 10.57 -16.87
CA ALA A 129 0.78 10.77 -15.42
C ALA A 129 1.12 9.49 -14.65
N THR A 130 0.55 8.34 -15.04
CA THR A 130 0.86 7.03 -14.44
C THR A 130 2.31 6.61 -14.68
N ILE A 131 2.88 6.85 -15.88
CA ILE A 131 4.31 6.59 -16.14
C ILE A 131 5.18 7.49 -15.25
N LEU A 132 4.86 8.78 -15.14
CA LEU A 132 5.61 9.71 -14.30
C LEU A 132 5.53 9.35 -12.81
N LEU A 133 4.40 8.82 -12.34
CA LEU A 133 4.26 8.30 -10.97
C LEU A 133 5.10 7.02 -10.76
N GLY A 134 5.14 6.11 -11.73
CA GLY A 134 6.03 4.94 -11.67
C GLY A 134 7.52 5.34 -11.65
N ILE A 135 7.91 6.36 -12.43
CA ILE A 135 9.26 6.94 -12.40
C ILE A 135 9.54 7.63 -11.06
N TYR A 136 8.58 8.37 -10.51
CA TYR A 136 8.66 8.97 -9.17
C TYR A 136 8.98 7.91 -8.11
N SER A 137 8.25 6.78 -8.10
CA SER A 137 8.53 5.67 -7.19
C SER A 137 9.90 5.04 -7.39
N LEU A 138 10.38 4.87 -8.63
CA LEU A 138 11.75 4.40 -8.87
C LEU A 138 12.81 5.38 -8.34
N LEU A 139 12.60 6.68 -8.51
CA LEU A 139 13.50 7.71 -7.97
C LEU A 139 13.47 7.74 -6.43
N MET A 140 12.30 7.52 -5.82
CA MET A 140 12.16 7.36 -4.36
C MET A 140 12.86 6.10 -3.86
N ALA A 141 12.73 4.95 -4.54
CA ALA A 141 13.47 3.74 -4.19
C ALA A 141 15.00 3.94 -4.24
N LEU A 142 15.51 4.65 -5.26
CA LEU A 142 16.92 5.04 -5.31
C LEU A 142 17.31 5.99 -4.17
N THR A 143 16.45 6.94 -3.83
CA THR A 143 16.65 7.87 -2.70
C THR A 143 16.73 7.11 -1.37
N TRP A 144 15.81 6.19 -1.10
CA TRP A 144 15.84 5.31 0.08
C TRP A 144 17.10 4.43 0.13
N THR A 145 17.58 3.96 -1.04
CA THR A 145 18.83 3.20 -1.12
C THR A 145 20.04 4.04 -0.71
N LEU A 146 20.13 5.31 -1.13
CA LEU A 146 21.19 6.23 -0.70
C LEU A 146 21.10 6.61 0.79
N LEU A 147 19.88 6.61 1.35
CA LEU A 147 19.64 6.76 2.78
C LEU A 147 19.87 5.46 3.58
N HIS A 148 20.39 4.41 2.95
CA HIS A 148 20.64 3.07 3.52
C HIS A 148 19.37 2.35 4.06
N ALA A 149 18.18 2.79 3.65
CA ALA A 149 16.89 2.19 3.99
C ALA A 149 16.48 1.14 2.94
N VAL A 150 17.28 0.08 2.80
CA VAL A 150 17.18 -0.88 1.68
C VAL A 150 15.86 -1.67 1.64
N ASP A 151 15.29 -2.06 2.77
CA ASP A 151 13.98 -2.73 2.83
C ASP A 151 12.84 -1.80 2.39
N VAL A 152 12.92 -0.52 2.76
CA VAL A 152 11.96 0.52 2.33
C VAL A 152 12.12 0.78 0.83
N ALA A 153 13.36 0.89 0.34
CA ALA A 153 13.66 1.02 -1.09
C ALA A 153 13.10 -0.14 -1.91
N PHE A 154 13.25 -1.37 -1.44
CA PHE A 154 12.76 -2.57 -2.12
C PHE A 154 11.23 -2.65 -2.09
N THR A 155 10.62 -2.19 -1.00
CA THR A 155 9.17 -2.05 -0.89
C THR A 155 8.63 -1.01 -1.88
N GLU A 156 9.25 0.17 -1.98
CA GLU A 156 8.88 1.21 -2.93
C GLU A 156 9.04 0.76 -4.39
N ALA A 157 10.13 0.04 -4.71
CA ALA A 157 10.38 -0.49 -6.04
C ALA A 157 9.36 -1.58 -6.47
N SER A 158 8.97 -2.46 -5.56
CA SER A 158 8.02 -3.54 -5.84
C SER A 158 6.56 -3.08 -5.84
N VAL A 159 6.17 -2.24 -4.87
CA VAL A 159 4.78 -1.79 -4.67
C VAL A 159 4.47 -0.51 -5.42
N GLY A 160 5.24 0.55 -5.18
CA GLY A 160 5.01 1.86 -5.82
C GLY A 160 5.27 1.79 -7.31
N ALA A 161 6.51 1.52 -7.71
CA ALA A 161 6.90 1.47 -9.12
C ALA A 161 6.32 0.25 -9.85
N GLY A 162 6.26 -0.92 -9.20
CA GLY A 162 5.75 -2.16 -9.77
C GLY A 162 4.23 -2.25 -9.80
N VAL A 163 3.63 -2.83 -8.75
CA VAL A 163 2.21 -3.22 -8.77
C VAL A 163 1.25 -2.02 -8.85
N SER A 164 1.53 -0.91 -8.15
CA SER A 164 0.62 0.26 -8.16
C SER A 164 0.52 0.88 -9.56
N THR A 165 1.64 1.00 -10.29
CA THR A 165 1.66 1.41 -11.70
C THR A 165 0.77 0.50 -12.56
N ILE A 166 0.83 -0.82 -12.37
CA ILE A 166 0.02 -1.78 -13.14
C ILE A 166 -1.46 -1.68 -12.78
N LEU A 167 -1.81 -1.54 -11.50
CA LEU A 167 -3.19 -1.34 -11.05
C LEU A 167 -3.79 -0.03 -11.59
N LEU A 168 -3.00 1.06 -11.60
CA LEU A 168 -3.41 2.32 -12.23
C LEU A 168 -3.64 2.15 -13.73
N PHE A 169 -2.77 1.43 -14.46
CA PHE A 169 -3.03 1.11 -15.86
C PHE A 169 -4.29 0.27 -16.06
N ALA A 170 -4.55 -0.73 -15.20
CA ALA A 170 -5.77 -1.54 -15.25
C ALA A 170 -7.04 -0.67 -15.06
N ALA A 171 -7.00 0.29 -14.13
CA ALA A 171 -8.07 1.28 -13.98
C ALA A 171 -8.23 2.17 -15.23
N LEU A 172 -7.12 2.68 -15.79
CA LEU A 172 -7.14 3.56 -16.98
C LEU A 172 -7.65 2.87 -18.25
N VAL A 173 -7.48 1.55 -18.38
CA VAL A 173 -8.09 0.78 -19.47
C VAL A 173 -9.62 0.83 -19.41
N ARG A 174 -10.21 0.99 -18.22
CA ARG A 174 -11.67 1.08 -18.01
C ARG A 174 -12.21 2.51 -18.09
N ILE A 175 -11.54 3.47 -17.46
CA ILE A 175 -12.03 4.87 -17.39
C ILE A 175 -11.56 5.75 -18.55
N GLY A 176 -10.57 5.30 -19.33
CA GLY A 176 -9.96 6.07 -20.41
C GLY A 176 -8.76 6.92 -19.96
N GLY A 177 -7.87 7.24 -20.91
CA GLY A 177 -6.57 7.87 -20.62
C GLY A 177 -6.50 9.39 -20.74
N ARG A 178 -7.63 10.09 -20.85
CA ARG A 178 -7.67 11.56 -20.93
C ARG A 178 -8.52 12.11 -19.80
N GLU A 179 -7.98 13.13 -19.14
CA GLU A 179 -8.75 13.97 -18.23
C GLU A 179 -9.90 14.65 -19.00
N THR A 180 -11.09 14.70 -18.40
CA THR A 180 -12.20 15.51 -18.93
C THR A 180 -11.79 16.98 -18.93
N GLU A 181 -12.07 17.70 -20.02
CA GLU A 181 -11.58 19.08 -20.22
C GLU A 181 -12.14 20.04 -19.16
N ASN A 182 -11.38 20.22 -18.08
CA ASN A 182 -11.74 21.07 -16.96
C ASN A 182 -11.39 22.53 -17.29
N GLN A 183 -12.37 23.42 -17.31
CA GLN A 183 -12.17 24.88 -17.51
C GLN A 183 -11.65 25.57 -16.23
N SER A 184 -10.86 24.86 -15.42
CA SER A 184 -10.50 25.29 -14.07
C SER A 184 -9.47 26.42 -14.09
N ASN A 185 -9.95 27.62 -13.78
CA ASN A 185 -9.14 28.64 -13.13
C ASN A 185 -8.51 28.06 -11.84
N LEU A 186 -7.41 28.66 -11.37
CA LEU A 186 -6.79 28.31 -10.08
C LEU A 186 -7.85 28.31 -8.96
N HIS A 187 -8.14 27.13 -8.40
CA HIS A 187 -9.05 26.96 -7.27
C HIS A 187 -8.41 27.49 -5.99
N LEU A 188 -8.42 28.82 -5.82
CA LEU A 188 -7.75 29.51 -4.73
C LEU A 188 -8.06 28.94 -3.33
N PRO A 189 -9.30 28.53 -2.98
CA PRO A 189 -9.55 27.88 -1.68
C PRO A 189 -8.81 26.55 -1.49
N ALA A 190 -8.70 25.73 -2.55
CA ALA A 190 -7.97 24.47 -2.50
C ALA A 190 -6.45 24.72 -2.40
N LEU A 191 -5.93 25.71 -3.15
CA LEU A 191 -4.53 26.12 -3.04
C LEU A 191 -4.20 26.64 -1.63
N LEU A 192 -5.06 27.51 -1.07
CA LEU A 192 -4.90 28.01 0.30
C LEU A 192 -4.97 26.89 1.34
N LEU A 193 -5.84 25.89 1.16
CA LEU A 193 -5.90 24.72 2.04
C LEU A 193 -4.62 23.88 1.95
N VAL A 194 -4.10 23.62 0.74
CA VAL A 194 -2.84 22.87 0.55
C VAL A 194 -1.66 23.63 1.14
N LEU A 195 -1.58 24.95 0.95
CA LEU A 195 -0.54 25.80 1.55
C LEU A 195 -0.66 25.87 3.09
N LEU A 196 -1.88 25.91 3.63
CA LEU A 196 -2.12 25.87 5.08
C LEU A 196 -1.70 24.53 5.68
N LEU A 197 -2.08 23.41 5.06
CA LEU A 197 -1.71 22.07 5.52
C LEU A 197 -0.20 21.82 5.37
N GLY A 198 0.40 22.23 4.26
CA GLY A 198 1.85 22.17 4.05
C GLY A 198 2.61 23.05 5.05
N GLY A 199 2.11 24.25 5.34
CA GLY A 199 2.65 25.14 6.36
C GLY A 199 2.51 24.58 7.78
N LEU A 200 1.40 23.92 8.10
CA LEU A 200 1.20 23.24 9.39
C LEU A 200 2.13 22.04 9.56
N LEU A 201 2.36 21.26 8.51
CA LEU A 201 3.34 20.17 8.50
C LEU A 201 4.77 20.71 8.65
N ALA A 202 5.11 21.79 7.94
CA ALA A 202 6.42 22.46 8.07
C ALA A 202 6.64 23.05 9.48
N TYR A 203 5.60 23.63 10.09
CA TYR A 203 5.64 24.08 11.48
C TYR A 203 5.83 22.92 12.46
N GLY A 204 5.13 21.81 12.26
CA GLY A 204 5.33 20.58 13.06
C GLY A 204 6.72 19.93 12.89
N LEU A 205 7.48 20.32 11.86
CA LEU A 205 8.87 19.91 11.63
C LEU A 205 9.89 20.84 12.33
N GLU A 206 9.49 21.99 12.88
CA GLU A 206 10.41 22.88 13.63
C GLU A 206 10.88 22.24 14.95
N ASP A 207 10.03 21.42 15.59
CA ASP A 207 10.37 20.64 16.78
C ASP A 207 11.14 19.34 16.45
N ALA A 208 11.36 19.02 15.18
CA ALA A 208 12.09 17.82 14.78
C ALA A 208 13.61 18.00 14.97
N PRO A 209 14.32 17.01 15.54
CA PRO A 209 15.78 17.03 15.61
C PRO A 209 16.41 17.19 14.21
N ALA A 210 17.57 17.86 14.16
CA ALA A 210 18.29 18.02 12.91
C ALA A 210 18.64 16.65 12.29
N PHE A 211 18.60 16.56 10.96
CA PHE A 211 18.85 15.29 10.29
C PHE A 211 20.26 14.75 10.60
N GLY A 212 20.32 13.56 11.21
CA GLY A 212 21.57 12.94 11.65
C GLY A 212 22.12 13.45 12.99
N ASP A 213 21.34 14.21 13.76
CA ASP A 213 21.68 14.57 15.14
C ASP A 213 21.84 13.31 16.02
N PRO A 214 23.05 12.98 16.52
CA PRO A 214 23.28 11.78 17.33
C PRO A 214 22.52 11.81 18.66
N ASP A 215 22.15 13.00 19.14
CA ASP A 215 21.42 13.20 20.39
C ASP A 215 19.89 13.18 20.18
N ALA A 216 19.38 12.94 18.97
CA ALA A 216 17.95 12.83 18.72
C ALA A 216 17.29 11.70 19.55
N PRO A 217 16.06 11.87 20.07
CA PRO A 217 15.43 10.89 20.97
C PRO A 217 15.35 9.45 20.42
N VAL A 218 15.23 9.29 19.10
CA VAL A 218 15.21 8.00 18.41
C VAL A 218 16.50 7.20 18.61
N HIS A 219 17.66 7.87 18.65
CA HIS A 219 18.97 7.24 18.80
C HIS A 219 19.28 6.84 20.25
N ARG A 220 18.65 7.47 21.25
CA ARG A 220 18.99 7.25 22.67
C ARG A 220 18.46 5.94 23.28
N ARG A 221 17.40 5.35 22.71
CA ARG A 221 16.76 4.14 23.24
C ARG A 221 16.44 3.12 22.15
N ALA A 222 15.44 3.39 21.32
CA ALA A 222 14.91 2.41 20.39
C ALA A 222 15.95 2.00 19.33
N ALA A 223 16.54 2.97 18.60
CA ALA A 223 17.53 2.64 17.58
C ALA A 223 18.83 2.09 18.20
N ALA A 224 19.28 2.58 19.37
CA ALA A 224 20.42 2.02 20.09
C ALA A 224 20.20 0.54 20.47
N PHE A 225 19.00 0.18 20.94
CA PHE A 225 18.67 -1.22 21.22
C PHE A 225 18.61 -2.05 19.93
N TYR A 226 17.85 -1.62 18.92
CA TYR A 226 17.68 -2.41 17.70
C TYR A 226 18.98 -2.65 16.91
N THR A 227 19.95 -1.70 16.96
CA THR A 227 21.28 -1.85 16.33
C THR A 227 22.33 -2.55 17.22
N SER A 228 21.98 -2.90 18.46
CA SER A 228 22.90 -3.54 19.41
C SER A 228 23.17 -5.02 19.10
N LEU A 229 24.29 -5.53 19.59
CA LEU A 229 24.58 -6.97 19.61
C LEU A 229 23.58 -7.76 20.48
N GLU A 230 22.94 -7.12 21.46
CA GLU A 230 21.89 -7.74 22.28
C GLU A 230 20.65 -8.05 21.42
N SER A 231 20.20 -7.11 20.59
CA SER A 231 19.12 -7.33 19.62
C SER A 231 19.46 -8.45 18.63
N TYR A 232 20.72 -8.54 18.17
CA TYR A 232 21.18 -9.66 17.34
C TYR A 232 21.16 -11.00 18.09
N HIS A 233 21.58 -11.04 19.37
CA HIS A 233 21.55 -12.27 20.18
C HIS A 233 20.14 -12.71 20.59
N LEU A 234 19.16 -11.80 20.63
CA LEU A 234 17.76 -12.12 20.89
C LEU A 234 17.00 -12.55 19.63
N SER A 235 17.23 -11.86 18.51
CA SER A 235 16.50 -12.10 17.26
C SER A 235 17.15 -13.13 16.32
N HIS A 236 18.47 -13.30 16.40
CA HIS A 236 19.30 -14.03 15.43
C HIS A 236 19.18 -13.54 13.97
N SER A 237 18.59 -12.36 13.75
CA SER A 237 18.42 -11.76 12.42
C SER A 237 19.60 -10.83 12.07
N LYS A 238 20.13 -10.95 10.86
CA LYS A 238 21.15 -10.03 10.31
C LYS A 238 20.51 -8.80 9.68
N ASN A 239 19.29 -8.92 9.18
CA ASN A 239 18.47 -7.77 8.81
C ASN A 239 17.98 -7.09 10.10
N LEU A 240 18.12 -5.76 10.19
CA LEU A 240 17.70 -4.96 11.35
C LEU A 240 16.21 -4.58 11.29
N ALA A 241 15.61 -4.53 10.10
CA ALA A 241 14.19 -4.21 9.93
C ALA A 241 13.29 -5.40 10.29
N THR A 242 13.63 -6.60 9.82
CA THR A 242 12.87 -7.84 10.02
C THR A 242 12.51 -8.13 11.48
N PRO A 243 13.41 -8.11 12.47
CA PRO A 243 13.04 -8.38 13.86
C PRO A 243 12.21 -7.24 14.47
N VAL A 244 12.35 -6.01 13.98
CA VAL A 244 11.48 -4.89 14.39
C VAL A 244 10.05 -5.12 13.89
N LEU A 245 9.87 -5.49 12.63
CA LEU A 245 8.55 -5.69 12.01
C LEU A 245 7.89 -7.02 12.40
N ALA A 246 8.63 -8.13 12.34
CA ALA A 246 8.12 -9.47 12.56
C ALA A 246 8.13 -9.93 14.03
N SER A 247 8.86 -9.25 14.94
CA SER A 247 8.93 -9.65 16.35
C SER A 247 8.64 -8.48 17.31
N TYR A 248 9.57 -7.53 17.50
CA TYR A 248 9.45 -6.48 18.52
C TYR A 248 8.21 -5.59 18.37
N ARG A 249 7.76 -5.36 17.12
CA ARG A 249 6.54 -4.62 16.77
C ARG A 249 5.62 -5.46 15.89
N GLY A 250 5.61 -6.79 16.09
CA GLY A 250 4.80 -7.75 15.32
C GLY A 250 3.29 -7.45 15.25
N TYR A 251 2.76 -6.73 16.23
CA TYR A 251 1.38 -6.24 16.19
C TYR A 251 1.12 -5.27 15.03
N ASP A 252 2.05 -4.36 14.73
CA ASP A 252 1.91 -3.41 13.61
C ASP A 252 1.77 -4.19 12.31
N THR A 253 2.70 -5.11 12.01
CA THR A 253 2.69 -5.91 10.78
C THR A 253 1.52 -6.90 10.70
N LEU A 254 1.06 -7.44 11.83
CA LEU A 254 -0.20 -8.21 11.88
C LEU A 254 -1.39 -7.38 11.42
N PHE A 255 -1.55 -6.15 11.94
CA PHE A 255 -2.66 -5.29 11.58
C PHE A 255 -2.51 -4.68 10.18
N GLU A 256 -1.30 -4.38 9.71
CA GLU A 256 -1.03 -4.04 8.30
C GLU A 256 -1.49 -5.18 7.37
N THR A 257 -1.18 -6.43 7.71
CA THR A 257 -1.61 -7.62 6.95
C THR A 257 -3.14 -7.77 6.96
N ALA A 258 -3.78 -7.48 8.10
CA ALA A 258 -5.25 -7.44 8.20
C ALA A 258 -5.88 -6.30 7.36
N VAL A 259 -5.23 -5.12 7.27
CA VAL A 259 -5.68 -4.01 6.40
C VAL A 259 -5.58 -4.41 4.93
N ILE A 260 -4.49 -5.08 4.52
CA ILE A 260 -4.32 -5.57 3.14
C ILE A 260 -5.39 -6.62 2.81
N PHE A 261 -5.61 -7.60 3.69
CA PHE A 261 -6.71 -8.56 3.57
C PHE A 261 -8.08 -7.87 3.43
N THR A 262 -8.34 -6.86 4.27
CA THR A 262 -9.59 -6.08 4.25
C THR A 262 -9.75 -5.31 2.94
N ALA A 263 -8.67 -4.76 2.37
CA ALA A 263 -8.70 -4.12 1.05
C ALA A 263 -9.01 -5.12 -0.06
N GLY A 264 -8.44 -6.33 -0.02
CA GLY A 264 -8.80 -7.43 -0.93
C GLY A 264 -10.27 -7.82 -0.83
N LEU A 265 -10.78 -8.00 0.39
CA LEU A 265 -12.19 -8.29 0.64
C LEU A 265 -13.12 -7.17 0.17
N ALA A 266 -12.75 -5.91 0.39
CA ALA A 266 -13.51 -4.76 -0.11
C ALA A 266 -13.56 -4.75 -1.65
N MET A 267 -12.46 -5.06 -2.34
CA MET A 267 -12.44 -5.16 -3.80
C MET A 267 -13.30 -6.32 -4.33
N ILE A 268 -13.33 -7.45 -3.63
CA ILE A 268 -14.29 -8.53 -3.90
C ILE A 268 -15.73 -7.99 -3.77
N LEU A 269 -16.08 -7.41 -2.62
CA LEU A 269 -17.45 -6.96 -2.34
C LEU A 269 -17.94 -5.81 -3.26
N LEU A 270 -17.02 -5.01 -3.79
CA LEU A 270 -17.34 -3.88 -4.67
C LEU A 270 -17.41 -4.26 -6.16
N LEU A 271 -16.57 -5.17 -6.64
CA LEU A 271 -16.42 -5.46 -8.07
C LEU A 271 -16.86 -6.87 -8.48
N ARG A 272 -16.92 -7.84 -7.56
CA ARG A 272 -17.30 -9.22 -7.90
C ARG A 272 -18.80 -9.28 -8.17
N LYS A 273 -19.15 -9.21 -9.45
CA LYS A 273 -20.48 -9.51 -9.94
C LYS A 273 -20.84 -10.96 -9.61
N GLU A 274 -21.96 -11.18 -8.93
CA GLU A 274 -22.52 -12.52 -8.79
C GLU A 274 -22.79 -13.08 -10.20
N SER A 275 -22.26 -14.26 -10.50
CA SER A 275 -22.65 -14.97 -11.71
C SER A 275 -24.12 -15.36 -11.59
N ALA A 276 -24.99 -14.57 -12.24
CA ALA A 276 -26.39 -14.92 -12.45
C ALA A 276 -26.45 -16.24 -13.22
N GLY A 277 -26.56 -17.32 -12.45
CA GLY A 277 -26.46 -18.71 -12.89
C GLY A 277 -27.52 -19.55 -12.23
N SER A 278 -28.78 -19.08 -12.26
CA SER A 278 -29.91 -19.99 -12.14
C SER A 278 -30.04 -20.73 -13.47
N PRO A 279 -29.98 -22.08 -13.49
CA PRO A 279 -30.20 -22.84 -14.72
C PRO A 279 -31.61 -22.69 -15.31
N ALA A 280 -32.56 -22.12 -14.55
CA ALA A 280 -33.98 -22.08 -14.90
C ALA A 280 -34.35 -21.12 -16.03
N GLU A 281 -33.59 -20.05 -16.28
CA GLU A 281 -33.92 -19.07 -17.34
C GLU A 281 -33.37 -19.46 -18.72
N ALA A 282 -32.51 -20.48 -18.80
CA ALA A 282 -31.94 -20.95 -20.06
C ALA A 282 -32.86 -21.90 -20.85
N GLU A 283 -33.94 -22.39 -20.22
CA GLU A 283 -34.85 -23.39 -20.80
C GLU A 283 -36.14 -22.77 -21.38
N GLU A 284 -36.45 -21.51 -21.04
CA GLU A 284 -37.68 -20.81 -21.46
C GLU A 284 -37.55 -20.02 -22.78
N ILE A 285 -36.35 -19.94 -23.38
CA ILE A 285 -36.08 -19.25 -24.67
C ILE A 285 -35.77 -20.25 -25.80
N ALA A 286 -36.32 -21.47 -25.69
CA ALA A 286 -36.20 -22.54 -26.68
C ALA A 286 -37.52 -22.75 -27.47
N GLU A 287 -38.08 -21.68 -28.03
CA GLU A 287 -39.11 -21.79 -29.08
C GLU A 287 -38.48 -21.87 -30.48
N ASP A 288 -39.07 -22.69 -31.35
CA ASP A 288 -38.54 -23.08 -32.66
C ASP A 288 -38.28 -21.87 -33.60
N PRO A 289 -37.14 -21.85 -34.32
CA PRO A 289 -36.87 -20.81 -35.32
C PRO A 289 -37.76 -20.99 -36.57
N PRO A 290 -38.45 -19.95 -37.05
CA PRO A 290 -39.22 -20.03 -38.29
C PRO A 290 -38.33 -20.21 -39.52
N ALA A 291 -38.87 -20.88 -40.55
CA ALA A 291 -38.16 -21.24 -41.77
C ALA A 291 -37.57 -20.03 -42.52
N ALA A 292 -36.35 -20.19 -43.05
CA ALA A 292 -35.59 -19.12 -43.65
C ALA A 292 -36.10 -18.68 -45.04
N GLU A 293 -36.28 -17.37 -45.23
CA GLU A 293 -36.33 -16.75 -46.55
C GLU A 293 -34.90 -16.52 -47.09
N PRO A 294 -34.65 -16.75 -48.40
CA PRO A 294 -33.39 -16.38 -49.03
C PRO A 294 -33.32 -14.86 -49.30
N ASP A 295 -32.11 -14.30 -49.20
CA ASP A 295 -31.72 -12.89 -49.48
C ASP A 295 -31.65 -11.87 -48.31
N ALA A 296 -31.49 -12.34 -47.07
CA ALA A 296 -31.01 -11.50 -45.97
C ALA A 296 -29.49 -11.21 -46.07
N VAL A 297 -29.12 -9.93 -46.21
CA VAL A 297 -27.72 -9.46 -46.31
C VAL A 297 -26.92 -9.79 -45.04
N ASP A 298 -25.77 -10.49 -45.21
CA ASP A 298 -24.82 -10.86 -44.14
C ASP A 298 -24.45 -9.67 -43.22
N PRO A 299 -24.98 -9.61 -41.98
CA PRO A 299 -24.68 -8.53 -41.03
C PRO A 299 -23.20 -8.51 -40.61
N GLY A 300 -22.52 -9.65 -40.70
CA GLY A 300 -21.10 -9.84 -40.38
C GLY A 300 -20.14 -9.30 -41.42
N ARG A 301 -20.61 -8.93 -42.63
CA ARG A 301 -19.77 -8.35 -43.68
C ARG A 301 -19.55 -6.86 -43.48
N SER A 302 -20.60 -6.12 -43.14
CA SER A 302 -20.57 -4.68 -42.87
C SER A 302 -19.74 -4.33 -41.62
N ALA A 303 -19.78 -5.21 -40.60
CA ALA A 303 -19.01 -5.04 -39.37
C ALA A 303 -17.48 -5.19 -39.54
N ARG A 304 -17.00 -5.77 -40.67
CA ARG A 304 -15.55 -5.89 -40.96
C ARG A 304 -14.97 -4.72 -41.76
N LEU A 305 -15.83 -3.95 -42.44
CA LEU A 305 -15.42 -2.82 -43.29
C LEU A 305 -15.44 -1.48 -42.55
N LEU A 306 -16.27 -1.34 -41.52
CA LEU A 306 -16.19 -0.23 -40.57
C LEU A 306 -15.20 -0.60 -39.46
N GLY A 307 -14.01 -0.01 -39.51
CA GLY A 307 -12.99 -0.16 -38.47
C GLY A 307 -13.46 0.41 -37.13
N ARG A 308 -14.15 -0.41 -36.33
CA ARG A 308 -14.57 -0.04 -34.97
C ARG A 308 -13.32 0.24 -34.12
N PRO A 309 -13.23 1.37 -33.40
CA PRO A 309 -12.32 1.52 -32.27
C PRO A 309 -12.87 0.66 -31.12
N GLY A 310 -12.62 -0.64 -31.23
CA GLY A 310 -13.25 -1.69 -30.43
C GLY A 310 -12.94 -3.09 -31.00
N GLY A 311 -11.77 -3.25 -31.60
CA GLY A 311 -11.27 -4.58 -31.95
C GLY A 311 -11.04 -5.37 -30.65
N ALA A 312 -11.42 -6.65 -30.66
CA ALA A 312 -11.20 -7.57 -29.54
C ALA A 312 -9.78 -7.41 -28.98
N PRO A 313 -9.60 -7.48 -27.65
CA PRO A 313 -8.32 -7.20 -27.00
C PRO A 313 -7.22 -8.00 -27.71
N ARG A 314 -6.20 -7.27 -28.19
CA ARG A 314 -5.09 -7.88 -28.94
C ARG A 314 -4.42 -8.89 -28.02
N ASP A 315 -4.67 -10.16 -28.29
CA ASP A 315 -4.07 -11.31 -27.62
C ASP A 315 -2.54 -11.19 -27.68
N LEU A 316 -1.97 -10.59 -26.63
CA LEU A 316 -0.53 -10.36 -26.46
C LEU A 316 0.25 -11.68 -26.50
N GLY A 317 -0.42 -12.80 -26.20
CA GLY A 317 0.07 -14.16 -26.29
C GLY A 317 0.46 -14.58 -27.70
N ARG A 318 -0.10 -13.91 -28.73
CA ARG A 318 0.30 -14.11 -30.14
C ARG A 318 1.63 -13.47 -30.49
N HIS A 319 2.16 -12.56 -29.68
CA HIS A 319 3.48 -11.99 -29.92
C HIS A 319 4.57 -12.98 -29.44
N PRO A 320 5.29 -13.66 -30.33
CA PRO A 320 6.10 -14.83 -29.97
C PRO A 320 7.23 -14.48 -28.99
N VAL A 321 7.80 -13.28 -29.12
CA VAL A 321 8.84 -12.78 -28.22
C VAL A 321 8.30 -12.58 -26.80
N LEU A 322 7.14 -11.92 -26.65
CA LEU A 322 6.59 -11.61 -25.33
C LEU A 322 6.15 -12.88 -24.60
N SER A 323 5.48 -13.78 -25.32
CA SER A 323 5.13 -15.12 -24.84
C SER A 323 6.33 -15.96 -24.43
N LYS A 324 7.46 -15.88 -25.15
CA LYS A 324 8.67 -16.63 -24.80
C LYS A 324 9.37 -16.01 -23.59
N VAL A 325 9.53 -14.68 -23.55
CA VAL A 325 10.13 -13.96 -22.42
C VAL A 325 9.34 -14.20 -21.14
N CYS A 326 8.00 -14.04 -21.17
CA CYS A 326 7.16 -14.28 -20.01
C CYS A 326 7.29 -15.71 -19.46
N LYS A 327 7.23 -16.74 -20.33
CA LYS A 327 7.40 -18.15 -19.92
C LYS A 327 8.78 -18.44 -19.32
N THR A 328 9.83 -17.76 -19.78
CA THR A 328 11.18 -17.90 -19.22
C THR A 328 11.31 -17.15 -17.89
N VAL A 329 10.77 -15.94 -17.77
CA VAL A 329 10.98 -15.03 -16.62
C VAL A 329 10.12 -15.40 -15.42
N VAL A 330 8.85 -15.77 -15.62
CA VAL A 330 7.88 -16.04 -14.52
C VAL A 330 8.41 -17.03 -13.46
N PRO A 331 9.02 -18.18 -13.80
CA PRO A 331 9.60 -19.08 -12.81
C PRO A 331 10.68 -18.41 -11.93
N PHE A 332 11.56 -17.59 -12.51
CA PHE A 332 12.58 -16.86 -11.74
C PHE A 332 11.97 -15.80 -10.84
N VAL A 333 10.91 -15.10 -11.28
CA VAL A 333 10.20 -14.11 -10.45
C VAL A 333 9.54 -14.79 -9.25
N VAL A 334 8.89 -15.95 -9.44
CA VAL A 334 8.28 -16.71 -8.33
C VAL A 334 9.35 -17.23 -7.37
N VAL A 335 10.44 -17.84 -7.87
CA VAL A 335 11.54 -18.31 -7.02
C VAL A 335 12.21 -17.16 -6.27
N PHE A 336 12.39 -16.00 -6.91
CA PHE A 336 12.94 -14.81 -6.25
C PHE A 336 11.98 -14.26 -5.18
N GLY A 337 10.67 -14.21 -5.44
CA GLY A 337 9.68 -13.82 -4.43
C GLY A 337 9.68 -14.77 -3.23
N LEU A 338 9.75 -16.09 -3.46
CA LEU A 338 9.88 -17.09 -2.39
C LEU A 338 11.19 -16.94 -1.60
N TYR A 339 12.31 -16.65 -2.27
CA TYR A 339 13.58 -16.33 -1.60
C TYR A 339 13.44 -15.09 -0.71
N VAL A 340 12.84 -14.01 -1.21
CA VAL A 340 12.61 -12.76 -0.46
C VAL A 340 11.71 -12.98 0.78
N ILE A 341 10.71 -13.86 0.70
CA ILE A 341 9.86 -14.24 1.85
C ILE A 341 10.62 -15.07 2.89
N THR A 342 11.52 -15.96 2.45
CA THR A 342 12.13 -16.99 3.31
C THR A 342 13.51 -16.64 3.86
N HIS A 343 14.10 -15.53 3.40
CA HIS A 343 15.43 -15.06 3.79
C HIS A 343 15.40 -13.59 4.26
N GLY A 344 14.23 -13.09 4.68
CA GLY A 344 14.04 -11.72 5.18
C GLY A 344 14.91 -11.40 6.39
N GLU A 345 15.28 -12.41 7.18
CA GLU A 345 16.20 -12.29 8.32
C GLU A 345 17.68 -12.21 7.92
N LEU A 346 18.03 -12.54 6.67
CA LEU A 346 19.40 -12.58 6.16
C LEU A 346 19.73 -11.41 5.22
N GLY A 347 18.74 -10.89 4.49
CA GLY A 347 18.90 -9.82 3.51
C GLY A 347 17.68 -8.91 3.42
N PRO A 348 17.76 -7.82 2.63
CA PRO A 348 16.66 -6.88 2.51
C PRO A 348 15.44 -7.53 1.84
N GLY A 349 14.27 -7.42 2.46
CA GLY A 349 13.10 -8.18 2.02
C GLY A 349 12.13 -8.54 3.15
N GLY A 350 11.61 -9.75 3.08
CA GLY A 350 10.56 -10.27 3.96
C GLY A 350 9.25 -10.58 3.24
N GLY A 351 8.22 -10.86 4.05
CA GLY A 351 6.92 -11.34 3.56
C GLY A 351 6.25 -10.41 2.54
N PHE A 352 6.18 -9.11 2.83
CA PHE A 352 5.38 -8.15 2.07
C PHE A 352 5.89 -7.94 0.63
N GLN A 353 7.17 -7.60 0.43
CA GLN A 353 7.71 -7.35 -0.92
C GLN A 353 7.79 -8.64 -1.73
N GLY A 354 8.15 -9.76 -1.09
CA GLY A 354 8.16 -11.08 -1.73
C GLY A 354 6.77 -11.51 -2.21
N GLY A 355 5.72 -11.26 -1.43
CA GLY A 355 4.32 -11.46 -1.85
C GLY A 355 3.92 -10.62 -3.06
N VAL A 356 4.33 -9.35 -3.08
CA VAL A 356 4.10 -8.43 -4.22
C VAL A 356 4.82 -8.91 -5.49
N ILE A 357 6.04 -9.43 -5.35
CA ILE A 357 6.81 -10.02 -6.45
C ILE A 357 6.11 -11.26 -7.04
N ILE A 358 5.56 -12.14 -6.19
CA ILE A 358 4.77 -13.29 -6.63
C ILE A 358 3.49 -12.85 -7.33
N ALA A 359 2.79 -11.84 -6.80
CA ALA A 359 1.62 -11.25 -7.47
C ALA A 359 1.99 -10.65 -8.84
N ALA A 360 3.12 -9.96 -8.96
CA ALA A 360 3.60 -9.41 -10.23
C ALA A 360 3.82 -10.51 -11.28
N ALA A 361 4.24 -11.73 -10.88
CA ALA A 361 4.32 -12.88 -11.78
C ALA A 361 2.94 -13.33 -12.29
N PHE A 362 1.93 -13.42 -11.40
CA PHE A 362 0.54 -13.71 -11.79
C PHE A 362 -0.02 -12.65 -12.74
N VAL A 363 0.18 -11.37 -12.41
CA VAL A 363 -0.24 -10.22 -13.21
C VAL A 363 0.42 -10.23 -14.59
N LEU A 364 1.71 -10.54 -14.68
CA LEU A 364 2.42 -10.68 -15.96
C LEU A 364 1.82 -11.81 -16.81
N VAL A 365 1.50 -12.97 -16.22
CA VAL A 365 0.79 -14.06 -16.93
C VAL A 365 -0.58 -13.59 -17.41
N ALA A 366 -1.33 -12.85 -16.60
CA ALA A 366 -2.65 -12.35 -16.96
C ALA A 366 -2.62 -11.31 -18.08
N LEU A 367 -1.64 -10.40 -18.08
CA LEU A 367 -1.44 -9.40 -19.14
C LEU A 367 -0.97 -10.02 -20.47
N VAL A 368 -0.13 -11.07 -20.42
CA VAL A 368 0.41 -11.70 -21.63
C VAL A 368 -0.52 -12.77 -22.20
N PHE A 369 -1.14 -13.61 -21.36
CA PHE A 369 -1.93 -14.78 -21.80
C PHE A 369 -3.43 -14.69 -21.49
N GLY A 370 -3.89 -13.56 -20.94
CA GLY A 370 -5.25 -13.36 -20.49
C GLY A 370 -5.51 -13.91 -19.07
N LEU A 371 -6.45 -13.27 -18.37
CA LEU A 371 -6.89 -13.66 -17.03
C LEU A 371 -7.31 -15.14 -16.89
N PRO A 372 -8.01 -15.78 -17.87
CA PRO A 372 -8.34 -17.20 -17.78
C PRO A 372 -7.11 -18.12 -17.66
N ARG A 373 -5.98 -17.74 -18.26
CA ARG A 373 -4.74 -18.53 -18.20
C ARG A 373 -3.97 -18.30 -16.90
N ALA A 374 -4.01 -17.09 -16.34
CA ALA A 374 -3.46 -16.84 -15.01
C ALA A 374 -4.22 -17.63 -13.92
N ARG A 375 -5.55 -17.71 -14.05
CA ARG A 375 -6.43 -18.47 -13.15
C ARG A 375 -6.26 -19.99 -13.20
N GLN A 376 -5.54 -20.53 -14.19
CA GLN A 376 -5.11 -21.94 -14.19
C GLN A 376 -4.00 -22.20 -13.15
N PHE A 377 -3.22 -21.18 -12.77
CA PHE A 377 -2.18 -21.27 -11.74
C PHE A 377 -2.71 -20.88 -10.36
N LEU A 378 -3.56 -19.85 -10.29
CA LEU A 378 -4.21 -19.40 -9.05
C LEU A 378 -5.71 -19.18 -9.29
N PRO A 379 -6.56 -20.21 -9.08
CA PRO A 379 -8.01 -20.08 -9.21
C PRO A 379 -8.59 -19.14 -8.13
N ARG A 380 -9.73 -18.48 -8.41
CA ARG A 380 -10.37 -17.52 -7.48
C ARG A 380 -10.56 -18.09 -6.06
N ALA A 381 -11.09 -19.31 -5.94
CA ALA A 381 -11.32 -19.93 -4.63
C ALA A 381 -10.02 -20.11 -3.82
N TRP A 382 -8.88 -20.33 -4.51
CA TRP A 382 -7.58 -20.40 -3.87
C TRP A 382 -7.02 -19.01 -3.54
N SER A 383 -7.18 -17.99 -4.39
CA SER A 383 -6.75 -16.63 -4.03
C SER A 383 -7.54 -16.09 -2.83
N ASP A 384 -8.86 -16.28 -2.82
CA ASP A 384 -9.72 -15.84 -1.71
C ASP A 384 -9.37 -16.57 -0.40
N ALA A 385 -9.17 -17.89 -0.45
CA ALA A 385 -8.78 -18.68 0.71
C ALA A 385 -7.38 -18.31 1.21
N LEU A 386 -6.39 -18.20 0.32
CA LEU A 386 -5.01 -17.86 0.69
C LEU A 386 -4.89 -16.45 1.28
N ALA A 387 -5.70 -15.49 0.80
CA ALA A 387 -5.78 -14.15 1.37
C ALA A 387 -6.10 -14.19 2.87
N GLY A 388 -7.06 -15.02 3.29
CA GLY A 388 -7.41 -15.22 4.71
C GLY A 388 -6.43 -16.14 5.46
N VAL A 389 -5.96 -17.22 4.84
CA VAL A 389 -5.05 -18.19 5.48
C VAL A 389 -3.76 -17.55 5.96
N GLY A 390 -3.16 -16.61 5.21
CA GLY A 390 -1.93 -15.95 5.66
C GLY A 390 -2.10 -15.11 6.95
N VAL A 391 -3.24 -14.41 7.09
CA VAL A 391 -3.62 -13.71 8.33
C VAL A 391 -3.82 -14.69 9.48
N LEU A 392 -4.50 -15.82 9.21
CA LEU A 392 -4.73 -16.87 10.21
C LEU A 392 -3.45 -17.59 10.62
N VAL A 393 -2.47 -17.73 9.73
CA VAL A 393 -1.12 -18.24 10.06
C VAL A 393 -0.43 -17.27 11.00
N TYR A 394 -0.39 -15.96 10.69
CA TYR A 394 0.22 -14.96 11.58
C TYR A 394 -0.43 -14.99 12.96
N ALA A 395 -1.76 -14.87 13.03
CA ALA A 395 -2.50 -14.91 14.29
C ALA A 395 -2.30 -16.24 15.04
N GLY A 396 -2.30 -17.35 14.31
CA GLY A 396 -2.10 -18.70 14.83
C GLY A 396 -0.71 -18.92 15.46
N VAL A 397 0.36 -18.38 14.87
CA VAL A 397 1.71 -18.43 15.46
C VAL A 397 1.73 -17.71 16.81
N GLY A 398 1.16 -16.51 16.89
CA GLY A 398 1.06 -15.76 18.16
C GLY A 398 0.20 -16.47 19.22
N LEU A 399 -0.95 -17.02 18.83
CA LEU A 399 -1.78 -17.83 19.74
C LEU A 399 -1.06 -19.12 20.19
N THR A 400 -0.25 -19.72 19.32
CA THR A 400 0.56 -20.90 19.66
C THR A 400 1.64 -20.56 20.69
N THR A 401 2.32 -19.41 20.57
CA THR A 401 3.28 -18.97 21.60
C THR A 401 2.63 -18.77 22.98
N MET A 402 1.37 -18.29 23.01
CA MET A 402 0.60 -18.19 24.26
C MET A 402 0.17 -19.54 24.81
N ALA A 403 -0.27 -20.47 23.96
CA ALA A 403 -0.65 -21.83 24.36
C ALA A 403 0.54 -22.62 24.96
N LEU A 404 1.77 -22.29 24.56
CA LEU A 404 3.03 -22.83 25.10
C LEU A 404 3.53 -22.06 26.34
N GLY A 405 2.70 -21.18 26.93
CA GLY A 405 2.99 -20.48 28.18
C GLY A 405 3.87 -19.24 28.04
N GLY A 406 4.05 -18.72 26.82
CA GLY A 406 4.67 -17.42 26.58
C GLY A 406 3.67 -16.27 26.43
N THR A 407 4.20 -15.10 26.11
CA THR A 407 3.43 -13.96 25.59
C THR A 407 3.19 -14.11 24.08
N TYR A 408 2.28 -13.31 23.52
CA TYR A 408 1.92 -13.36 22.09
C TYR A 408 3.11 -12.92 21.21
N LEU A 409 3.51 -13.78 20.27
CA LEU A 409 4.72 -13.67 19.43
C LEU A 409 6.05 -13.85 20.18
N GLU A 410 6.04 -14.49 21.36
CA GLU A 410 7.26 -14.93 22.08
C GLU A 410 7.84 -16.19 21.41
N TYR A 411 8.42 -16.02 20.23
CA TYR A 411 8.85 -17.13 19.35
C TYR A 411 9.89 -18.08 19.97
N ALA A 412 10.62 -17.67 21.01
CA ALA A 412 11.48 -18.56 21.78
C ALA A 412 10.73 -19.82 22.30
N ARG A 413 9.41 -19.75 22.49
CA ARG A 413 8.56 -20.89 22.86
C ARG A 413 8.32 -21.90 21.74
N LEU A 414 8.59 -21.54 20.49
CA LEU A 414 8.46 -22.42 19.32
C LEU A 414 9.71 -23.27 19.06
N ALA A 415 10.73 -23.16 19.91
CA ALA A 415 11.97 -23.91 19.75
C ALA A 415 11.74 -25.42 19.91
N LEU A 416 12.08 -26.18 18.87
CA LEU A 416 12.01 -27.64 18.86
C LEU A 416 13.03 -28.28 19.81
N ASP A 417 14.12 -27.58 20.08
CA ASP A 417 15.13 -27.92 21.08
C ASP A 417 15.10 -26.86 22.20
N PRO A 418 14.68 -27.22 23.43
CA PRO A 418 14.66 -26.30 24.57
C PRO A 418 16.03 -25.72 24.95
N GLU A 419 17.14 -26.37 24.59
CA GLU A 419 18.48 -25.83 24.87
C GLU A 419 18.94 -24.80 23.82
N HIS A 420 18.25 -24.72 22.67
CA HIS A 420 18.57 -23.81 21.57
C HIS A 420 17.37 -22.94 21.16
N PRO A 421 16.90 -22.02 22.04
CA PRO A 421 15.72 -21.17 21.80
C PRO A 421 15.81 -20.31 20.53
N ALA A 422 17.03 -20.05 20.05
CA ALA A 422 17.34 -19.40 18.78
C ALA A 422 16.54 -19.95 17.59
N GLY A 423 16.39 -21.28 17.51
CA GLY A 423 15.65 -21.93 16.42
C GLY A 423 14.17 -21.59 16.41
N GLY A 424 13.57 -21.38 17.59
CA GLY A 424 12.18 -20.93 17.73
C GLY A 424 12.00 -19.51 17.20
N GLN A 425 12.94 -18.61 17.49
CA GLN A 425 12.91 -17.22 17.02
C GLN A 425 12.94 -17.10 15.50
N THR A 426 13.89 -17.77 14.83
CA THR A 426 13.94 -17.81 13.36
C THR A 426 12.67 -18.44 12.78
N LEU A 427 12.25 -19.60 13.30
CA LEU A 427 11.04 -20.29 12.83
C LEU A 427 9.79 -19.40 12.95
N GLY A 428 9.60 -18.72 14.07
CA GLY A 428 8.47 -17.82 14.29
C GLY A 428 8.44 -16.66 13.29
N MET A 429 9.57 -15.98 13.09
CA MET A 429 9.70 -14.91 12.10
C MET A 429 9.42 -15.42 10.67
N THR A 430 10.06 -16.52 10.25
CA THR A 430 9.83 -17.11 8.92
C THR A 430 8.36 -17.52 8.71
N LEU A 431 7.70 -18.10 9.72
CA LEU A 431 6.29 -18.48 9.62
C LEU A 431 5.36 -17.27 9.47
N VAL A 432 5.58 -16.19 10.21
CA VAL A 432 4.76 -14.97 10.04
C VAL A 432 5.05 -14.29 8.72
N GLU A 433 6.31 -14.22 8.26
CA GLU A 433 6.66 -13.68 6.94
C GLU A 433 6.06 -14.49 5.79
N MET A 434 6.04 -15.82 5.88
CA MET A 434 5.30 -16.68 4.96
C MET A 434 3.80 -16.35 4.97
N GLY A 435 3.19 -16.16 6.15
CA GLY A 435 1.81 -15.73 6.29
C GLY A 435 1.52 -14.41 5.59
N VAL A 436 2.32 -13.37 5.86
CA VAL A 436 2.22 -12.06 5.19
C VAL A 436 2.36 -12.22 3.67
N GLY A 437 3.40 -12.92 3.20
CA GLY A 437 3.69 -13.07 1.77
C GLY A 437 2.59 -13.80 1.01
N VAL A 438 1.98 -14.83 1.62
CA VAL A 438 0.82 -15.53 1.06
C VAL A 438 -0.40 -14.62 0.98
N THR A 439 -0.75 -13.90 2.06
CA THR A 439 -1.88 -12.95 2.04
C THR A 439 -1.66 -11.86 1.00
N VAL A 440 -0.48 -11.25 0.95
CA VAL A 440 -0.17 -10.15 0.02
C VAL A 440 -0.19 -10.62 -1.43
N ALA A 441 0.42 -11.77 -1.74
CA ALA A 441 0.39 -12.33 -3.09
C ALA A 441 -1.04 -12.61 -3.56
N ALA A 442 -1.84 -13.24 -2.70
CA ALA A 442 -3.22 -13.62 -3.01
C ALA A 442 -4.15 -12.41 -3.12
N VAL A 443 -4.03 -11.42 -2.22
CA VAL A 443 -4.79 -10.16 -2.28
C VAL A 443 -4.46 -9.38 -3.55
N MET A 444 -3.19 -9.16 -3.86
CA MET A 444 -2.80 -8.36 -5.04
C MET A 444 -3.22 -9.04 -6.35
N ALA A 445 -3.13 -10.37 -6.44
CA ALA A 445 -3.69 -11.13 -7.56
C ALA A 445 -5.22 -11.02 -7.66
N THR A 446 -5.92 -10.99 -6.53
CA THR A 446 -7.38 -10.81 -6.46
C THR A 446 -7.79 -9.41 -6.90
N ILE A 447 -7.18 -8.36 -6.33
CA ILE A 447 -7.44 -6.96 -6.70
C ILE A 447 -7.27 -6.76 -8.20
N PHE A 448 -6.16 -7.21 -8.78
CA PHE A 448 -5.94 -7.15 -10.23
C PHE A 448 -7.00 -7.93 -11.02
N SER A 449 -7.37 -9.12 -10.55
CA SER A 449 -8.38 -9.97 -11.22
C SER A 449 -9.74 -9.30 -11.30
N GLU A 450 -10.28 -8.81 -10.17
CA GLU A 450 -11.60 -8.15 -10.13
C GLU A 450 -11.57 -6.78 -10.85
N MET A 451 -10.41 -6.10 -10.92
CA MET A 451 -10.23 -4.87 -11.70
C MET A 451 -10.18 -5.06 -13.21
N VAL A 452 -9.88 -6.26 -13.71
CA VAL A 452 -9.71 -6.56 -15.15
C VAL A 452 -10.85 -7.41 -15.73
N GLU A 453 -11.63 -8.07 -14.89
CA GLU A 453 -12.74 -8.94 -15.30
C GLU A 453 -14.04 -8.19 -15.59
N ASP A 454 -14.59 -8.39 -16.79
CA ASP A 454 -15.70 -7.63 -17.41
C ASP A 454 -17.09 -7.81 -16.76
#